data_AF-A0A662Q1A4-F1
#
_entry.id   AF-A0A662Q1A4-F1
#
_cell.length_a   1.000
_cell.length_b   1.000
_cell.length_c   1.000
_cell.angle_alpha   90.00
_cell.angle_beta   90.00
_cell.angle_gamma   90.00
#
_symmetry.space_group_name_H-M   'P 1'
#
loop_
_entity.id
_entity.type
_entity.pdbx_description
1 polymer ?
#
loop_
_entity_poly.entity_id
_entity_poly.type
_entity_poly.pdbx_seq_one_letter_code
_entity_poly.pdbx_strand_id
1 'polypeptide(L)'
;MRPPIFCVVSLERSRGKTSLIERLVRELSRSGIRVATIKHSRERIDLEDKDTYRHLEAGALETAYVSPVELITMRRAQASLEDAVSSLHVDPDLILAEG
;
A
#
# COMPACT_ATOMS: atom_id res chain seq x y z
N MET A 1 -10.16 12.81 -13.68
CA MET A 1 -8.78 13.35 -13.58
C MET A 1 -7.92 12.32 -12.89
N ARG A 2 -6.62 12.20 -13.21
CA ARG A 2 -5.71 11.34 -12.42
C ARG A 2 -5.45 12.02 -11.08
N PRO A 3 -5.61 11.33 -9.93
CA PRO A 3 -5.32 11.94 -8.63
C PRO A 3 -3.84 12.33 -8.56
N PRO A 4 -3.50 13.46 -7.93
CA PRO A 4 -2.11 13.81 -7.69
C PRO A 4 -1.45 12.77 -6.76
N ILE A 5 -0.16 12.54 -6.99
CA ILE A 5 0.67 11.61 -6.22
C ILE A 5 1.77 12.42 -5.52
N PHE A 6 1.88 12.30 -4.21
CA PHE A 6 2.93 12.95 -3.42
C PHE A 6 3.84 11.88 -2.80
N CYS A 7 5.11 11.90 -3.17
CA CYS A 7 6.11 10.97 -2.64
C CYS A 7 6.80 11.57 -1.41
N VAL A 8 6.76 10.84 -0.31
CA VAL A 8 7.50 11.15 0.92
C VAL A 8 8.74 10.25 0.96
N VAL A 9 9.91 10.86 0.80
CA VAL A 9 11.19 10.13 0.70
C VAL A 9 12.16 10.53 1.82
N SER A 10 13.07 9.62 2.18
CA SER A 10 14.16 9.90 3.12
C SER A 10 15.41 9.13 2.72
N LEU A 11 16.59 9.68 3.03
CA LEU A 11 17.88 9.05 2.73
C LEU A 11 18.08 7.73 3.47
N GLU A 12 17.47 7.59 4.65
CA GLU A 12 17.62 6.43 5.52
C GLU A 12 16.26 5.97 6.06
N ARG A 13 16.20 4.71 6.52
CA ARG A 13 15.03 4.15 7.19
C ARG A 13 14.81 4.79 8.55
N SER A 14 13.59 4.65 9.09
CA SER A 14 13.26 5.08 10.46
C SER A 14 13.43 6.59 10.71
N ARG A 15 13.33 7.43 9.67
CA ARG A 15 13.38 8.90 9.75
C ARG A 15 11.99 9.56 9.85
N GLY A 16 10.98 8.82 10.29
CA GLY A 16 9.64 9.36 10.57
C GLY A 16 8.67 9.47 9.38
N LYS A 17 9.02 8.94 8.20
CA LYS A 17 8.12 8.94 7.02
C LYS A 17 6.75 8.35 7.32
N THR A 18 6.74 7.15 7.91
CA THR A 18 5.50 6.45 8.28
C THR A 18 4.67 7.29 9.24
N SER A 19 5.30 7.88 10.28
CA SER A 19 4.60 8.76 11.23
C SER A 19 4.03 10.03 10.57
N LEU A 20 4.75 10.62 9.62
CA LEU A 20 4.27 11.75 8.84
C LEU A 20 3.07 11.37 7.97
N ILE A 21 3.18 10.26 7.22
CA ILE A 21 2.09 9.78 6.36
C ILE A 21 0.85 9.44 7.18
N GLU A 22 0.98 8.75 8.32
CA GLU A 22 -0.14 8.46 9.21
C GLU A 22 -0.88 9.72 9.67
N ARG A 23 -0.13 10.77 10.04
CA ARG A 23 -0.70 12.06 10.43
C ARG A 23 -1.40 12.73 9.26
N LEU A 24 -0.78 12.75 8.08
CA LEU A 24 -1.38 13.32 6.87
C LEU A 24 -2.67 12.60 6.49
N VAL A 25 -2.66 11.27 6.43
CA VAL A 25 -3.87 10.47 6.13
C VAL A 25 -4.98 10.80 7.13
N ARG A 26 -4.66 10.87 8.42
CA ARG A 26 -5.64 11.18 9.47
C ARG A 26 -6.27 12.56 9.30
N GLU A 27 -5.46 13.60 9.11
CA GLU A 27 -5.98 14.97 8.97
C GLU A 27 -6.74 15.17 7.66
N LEU A 28 -6.23 14.66 6.54
CA LEU A 28 -6.89 14.75 5.24
C LEU A 28 -8.22 14.00 5.22
N SER A 29 -8.25 12.79 5.79
CA SER A 29 -9.49 12.01 5.90
C SER A 29 -10.52 12.71 6.78
N ARG A 30 -10.10 13.35 7.88
CA ARG A 30 -10.98 14.18 8.73
C ARG A 30 -11.57 15.38 7.98
N SER A 31 -10.86 15.90 6.99
CA SER A 31 -11.34 16.95 6.09
C SER A 31 -12.17 16.43 4.91
N GLY A 32 -12.49 15.14 4.86
CA GLY A 32 -13.31 14.53 3.81
C GLY A 32 -12.56 14.20 2.52
N ILE A 33 -11.23 14.28 2.51
CA ILE A 33 -10.40 13.92 1.35
C ILE A 33 -10.15 12.41 1.37
N ARG A 34 -10.46 11.71 0.29
CA ARG A 34 -10.23 10.26 0.15
C ARG A 34 -8.77 10.02 -0.21
N VAL A 35 -7.99 9.50 0.73
CA VAL A 35 -6.56 9.27 0.54
C VAL A 35 -6.27 7.79 0.34
N ALA A 36 -5.51 7.45 -0.71
CA ALA A 36 -4.87 6.15 -0.84
C ALA A 36 -3.38 6.26 -0.48
N THR A 37 -2.80 5.15 0.00
CA THR A 37 -1.37 5.07 0.31
C THR A 37 -0.70 3.97 -0.50
N ILE A 38 0.55 4.19 -0.89
CA ILE A 38 1.42 3.18 -1.49
C ILE A 38 2.72 3.16 -0.70
N LYS A 39 3.19 1.98 -0.30
CA LYS A 39 4.51 1.82 0.33
C LYS A 39 5.46 1.15 -0.64
N HIS A 40 6.42 1.91 -1.16
CA HIS A 40 7.46 1.41 -2.03
C HIS A 40 8.66 0.96 -1.20
N SER A 41 8.77 -0.35 -0.98
CA SER A 41 9.83 -0.98 -0.19
C SER A 41 10.72 -1.86 -1.05
N ARG A 42 12.03 -1.89 -0.76
CA ARG A 42 12.96 -2.89 -1.32
C ARG A 42 12.91 -4.22 -0.58
N GLU A 43 12.36 -4.21 0.63
CA GLU A 43 12.21 -5.39 1.49
C GLU A 43 10.84 -6.02 1.30
N ARG A 44 10.79 -7.35 1.42
CA ARG A 44 9.54 -8.12 1.43
C ARG A 44 8.77 -7.80 2.71
N ILE A 45 7.43 -7.90 2.62
CA ILE A 45 6.58 -7.86 3.80
C ILE A 45 6.75 -9.18 4.55
N ASP A 46 6.93 -9.10 5.86
CA ASP A 46 7.01 -10.26 6.75
C ASP A 46 5.60 -10.80 7.05
N LEU A 47 5.25 -11.92 6.40
CA LEU A 47 3.93 -12.56 6.48
C LEU A 47 4.02 -14.10 6.53
N GLU A 48 5.20 -14.63 6.86
CA GLU A 48 5.53 -16.05 6.67
C GLU A 48 4.60 -17.00 7.43
N ASP A 49 4.04 -16.56 8.57
CA ASP A 49 3.18 -17.38 9.44
C ASP A 49 1.67 -17.27 9.14
N LYS A 50 1.26 -16.70 8.00
CA LYS A 50 -0.17 -16.58 7.63
C LYS A 50 -0.57 -17.63 6.59
N ASP A 51 -1.68 -18.36 6.83
CA ASP A 51 -2.18 -19.37 5.88
C ASP A 51 -2.43 -18.82 4.47
N THR A 52 -2.93 -17.57 4.37
CA THR A 52 -3.08 -16.88 3.08
C THR A 52 -1.76 -16.74 2.33
N TYR A 53 -0.65 -16.48 3.04
CA TYR A 53 0.68 -16.37 2.45
C TYR A 53 1.21 -17.75 2.03
N ARG A 54 0.89 -18.82 2.77
CA ARG A 54 1.24 -20.20 2.39
C ARG A 54 0.60 -20.62 1.07
N HIS A 55 -0.58 -20.11 0.70
CA HIS A 55 -1.14 -20.33 -0.63
C HIS A 55 -0.26 -19.75 -1.75
N LEU A 56 0.30 -18.56 -1.52
CA LEU A 56 1.20 -17.90 -2.47
C LEU A 56 2.51 -18.70 -2.63
N GLU A 57 3.08 -19.17 -1.53
CA GLU A 57 4.27 -20.03 -1.54
C GLU A 57 4.04 -21.40 -2.19
N ALA A 58 2.80 -21.93 -2.11
CA ALA A 58 2.40 -23.15 -2.79
C ALA A 58 2.24 -22.98 -4.33
N GLY A 59 2.41 -21.75 -4.86
CA GLY A 59 2.39 -21.48 -6.30
C GLY A 59 1.10 -20.84 -6.81
N ALA A 60 0.22 -20.34 -5.94
CA ALA A 60 -0.90 -19.52 -6.39
C ALA A 60 -0.38 -18.27 -7.12
N LEU A 61 -1.02 -17.88 -8.23
CA LEU A 61 -0.65 -16.66 -8.96
C LEU A 61 -0.96 -15.39 -8.15
N GLU A 62 -2.05 -15.44 -7.38
CA GLU A 62 -2.52 -14.39 -6.48
C GLU A 62 -3.28 -15.05 -5.33
N THR A 63 -3.22 -14.46 -4.15
CA THR A 63 -3.97 -14.90 -2.97
C THR A 63 -4.76 -13.73 -2.40
N ALA A 64 -5.94 -14.00 -1.87
CA ALA A 64 -6.81 -13.02 -1.24
C ALA A 64 -7.18 -13.47 0.17
N TYR A 65 -7.00 -12.57 1.14
CA TYR A 65 -7.60 -12.68 2.46
C TYR A 65 -8.86 -11.82 2.48
N VAL A 66 -9.96 -12.36 3.01
CA VAL A 66 -11.21 -11.64 3.16
C VAL A 66 -11.75 -11.82 4.58
N SER A 67 -12.26 -10.73 5.13
CA SER A 67 -12.99 -10.70 6.40
C SER A 67 -14.17 -9.72 6.30
N PRO A 68 -15.04 -9.64 7.32
CA PRO A 68 -16.12 -8.64 7.33
C PRO A 68 -15.66 -7.17 7.26
N VAL A 69 -14.37 -6.88 7.51
CA VAL A 69 -13.85 -5.51 7.62
C VAL A 69 -12.75 -5.18 6.61
N GLU A 70 -12.13 -6.18 5.97
CA GLU A 70 -11.01 -5.93 5.04
C GLU A 70 -10.87 -7.00 3.96
N LEU A 71 -10.32 -6.57 2.83
CA LEU A 71 -9.89 -7.39 1.71
C LEU A 71 -8.41 -7.08 1.44
N ILE A 72 -7.57 -8.12 1.42
CA ILE A 72 -6.14 -8.00 1.14
C ILE A 72 -5.80 -8.93 -0.01
N THR A 73 -5.24 -8.39 -1.10
CA THR A 73 -4.75 -9.18 -2.24
C THR A 73 -3.23 -9.12 -2.31
N MET A 74 -2.60 -10.27 -2.55
CA MET A 74 -1.15 -10.39 -2.69
C MET A 74 -0.78 -11.23 -3.89
N ARG A 75 0.17 -10.74 -4.70
CA ARG A 75 0.80 -11.47 -5.79
C ARG A 75 2.29 -11.19 -5.84
N ARG A 76 3.08 -12.11 -6.40
CA ARG A 76 4.51 -11.88 -6.67
C ARG A 76 4.65 -11.14 -7.99
N ALA A 77 5.24 -9.95 -7.96
CA ALA A 77 5.47 -9.15 -9.16
C ALA A 77 6.76 -8.32 -9.04
N GLN A 78 7.41 -8.08 -10.17
CA GLN A 78 8.32 -6.94 -10.33
C GLN A 78 7.46 -5.76 -10.77
N ALA A 79 7.04 -4.92 -9.82
CA ALA A 79 6.07 -3.85 -10.04
C ALA A 79 6.71 -2.47 -9.88
N SER A 80 6.28 -1.54 -10.73
CA SER A 80 6.55 -0.11 -10.64
C SER A 80 5.54 0.60 -9.73
N LEU A 81 5.76 1.90 -9.47
CA LEU A 81 4.78 2.73 -8.76
C LEU A 81 3.50 2.87 -9.59
N GLU A 82 3.61 2.96 -10.91
CA GLU A 82 2.50 3.03 -11.86
C GLU A 82 1.64 1.75 -11.83
N ASP A 83 2.27 0.57 -11.71
CA ASP A 83 1.56 -0.70 -11.53
C ASP A 83 0.79 -0.74 -10.22
N ALA A 84 1.38 -0.19 -9.14
CA ALA A 84 0.74 -0.11 -7.83
C ALA A 84 -0.47 0.83 -7.86
N VAL A 85 -0.35 2.00 -8.51
CA VAL A 85 -1.49 2.93 -8.72
C VAL A 85 -2.61 2.25 -9.52
N SER A 86 -2.25 1.50 -10.57
CA SER A 86 -3.22 0.78 -11.41
C SER A 86 -3.89 -0.40 -10.68
N SER A 87 -3.32 -0.84 -9.55
CA SER A 87 -3.85 -1.93 -8.72
C SER A 87 -4.76 -1.44 -7.58
N LEU A 88 -4.99 -0.13 -7.45
CA LEU A 88 -5.94 0.41 -6.48
C LEU A 88 -7.38 0.14 -6.94
N HIS A 89 -8.20 -0.40 -6.05
CA HIS A 89 -9.62 -0.72 -6.30
C HIS A 89 -10.57 0.40 -5.85
N VAL A 90 -10.04 1.60 -5.64
CA VAL A 90 -10.76 2.78 -5.16
C VAL A 90 -10.38 3.99 -6.00
N ASP A 91 -11.25 4.99 -6.03
CA ASP A 91 -10.99 6.27 -6.66
C ASP A 91 -10.58 7.30 -5.60
N PRO A 92 -9.30 7.43 -5.23
CA PRO A 92 -8.88 8.44 -4.24
C PRO A 92 -8.85 9.83 -4.88
N ASP A 93 -8.97 10.86 -4.03
CA ASP A 93 -8.73 12.25 -4.43
C ASP A 93 -7.22 12.57 -4.45
N LEU A 94 -6.43 11.77 -3.74
CA LEU A 94 -5.00 11.96 -3.52
C LEU A 94 -4.30 10.62 -3.21
N ILE A 95 -3.08 10.44 -3.69
CA ILE A 95 -2.21 9.30 -3.32
C ILE A 95 -0.97 9.79 -2.58
N LEU A 96 -0.67 9.19 -1.42
CA LEU A 96 0.59 9.37 -0.68
C LEU A 96 1.48 8.13 -0.88
N ALA A 97 2.66 8.32 -1.46
CA ALA A 97 3.62 7.24 -1.65
C ALA A 97 4.79 7.35 -0.65
N GLU A 98 5.05 6.31 0.14
CA GLU A 98 6.24 6.20 0.99
C GLU A 98 7.39 5.58 0.19
N GLY A 99 8.56 6.22 0.18
CA GLY A 99 9.80 5.71 -0.45
C GLY A 99 11.04 5.92 0.41
#